data_AF-A0A968WAC1-F1
#
_entry.id   AF-A0A968WAC1-F1
#
_cell.length_a   1.000
_cell.length_b   1.000
_cell.length_c   1.000
_cell.angle_alpha   90.00
_cell.angle_beta   90.00
_cell.angle_gamma   90.00
#
_symmetry.space_group_name_H-M   'P 1'
#
loop_
_entity.id
_entity.type
_entity.pdbx_description
1 polymer ?
#
loop_
_entity_poly.entity_id
_entity_poly.type
_entity_poly.pdbx_seq_one_letter_code
_entity_poly.pdbx_strand_id
1 'polypeptide(L)'
;MEGHGREELFENVDLSRTVGWFTSIFPVKLQLNHHLQGEALKSIKEQLRQIPHRGIGYGVLRYLSQNQQLKSLPPAQISFNYLGQLDAIRSSSMLLGFAKESTGINHCPQGHRSHLLEIDGCVVDGQLRLNWTYSSNFHHRHTIENLASMFIKYLESLIEHCVDVEFGSYTPSDFPEAGLNQHELEELLEKLSV
;
A
#
# COMPACT_ATOMS: atom_id res chain seq x y z
N MET A 1 -2.66 6.13 2.32
CA MET A 1 -1.89 5.31 1.37
C MET A 1 -1.11 6.23 0.48
N GLU A 2 0.13 5.87 0.20
CA GLU A 2 0.96 6.53 -0.82
C GLU A 2 1.09 5.63 -2.06
N GLY A 3 1.07 6.25 -3.22
CA GLY A 3 1.29 5.62 -4.51
C GLY A 3 2.32 6.39 -5.33
N HIS A 4 2.86 5.75 -6.37
CA HIS A 4 3.89 6.39 -7.22
C HIS A 4 3.35 7.58 -8.04
N GLY A 5 2.03 7.66 -8.24
CA GLY A 5 1.32 8.74 -8.93
C GLY A 5 1.72 8.95 -10.39
N ARG A 6 2.05 7.85 -11.07
CA ARG A 6 2.38 7.78 -12.51
C ARG A 6 1.34 6.94 -13.22
N GLU A 7 0.07 7.26 -13.00
CA GLU A 7 -1.05 6.57 -13.62
C GLU A 7 -1.17 6.96 -15.10
N GLU A 8 -1.61 6.02 -15.94
CA GLU A 8 -1.89 6.26 -17.36
C GLU A 8 -3.20 7.04 -17.53
N LEU A 9 -3.15 8.35 -17.27
CA LEU A 9 -4.33 9.22 -17.32
C LEU A 9 -4.59 9.83 -18.71
N PHE A 10 -3.56 9.90 -19.55
CA PHE A 10 -3.60 10.55 -20.85
C PHE A 10 -2.82 9.72 -21.86
N GLU A 11 -3.40 9.47 -23.03
CA GLU A 11 -2.80 8.63 -24.07
C GLU A 11 -1.44 9.13 -24.58
N ASN A 12 -1.20 10.44 -24.48
CA ASN A 12 -0.03 11.12 -25.03
C ASN A 12 1.01 11.54 -23.96
N VAL A 13 0.92 11.01 -22.74
CA VAL A 13 1.84 11.36 -21.65
C VAL A 13 2.59 10.12 -21.18
N ASP A 14 3.90 10.07 -21.45
CA ASP A 14 4.80 9.05 -20.90
C ASP A 14 5.64 9.64 -19.76
N LEU A 15 5.44 9.10 -18.55
CA LEU A 15 6.19 9.46 -17.35
C LEU A 15 7.22 8.41 -16.95
N SER A 16 7.43 7.33 -17.71
CA SER A 16 8.28 6.19 -17.33
C SER A 16 9.73 6.59 -16.97
N ARG A 17 10.25 7.66 -17.60
CA ARG A 17 11.63 8.15 -17.41
C ARG A 17 11.74 9.57 -16.88
N THR A 18 10.64 10.16 -16.40
CA THR A 18 10.62 11.54 -15.92
C THR A 18 11.00 11.63 -14.45
N VAL A 19 12.01 12.42 -14.12
CA VAL A 19 12.38 12.71 -12.73
C VAL A 19 11.53 13.85 -12.20
N GLY A 20 10.95 13.67 -11.02
CA GLY A 20 10.09 14.65 -10.37
C GLY A 20 9.35 14.04 -9.17
N TRP A 21 8.62 14.87 -8.44
CA TRP A 21 7.81 14.43 -7.31
C TRP A 21 6.39 14.10 -7.78
N PHE A 22 6.13 12.81 -8.01
CA PHE A 22 4.85 12.32 -8.52
C PHE A 22 3.97 11.65 -7.44
N THR A 23 4.48 11.43 -6.23
CA THR A 23 3.78 10.72 -5.16
C THR A 23 2.34 11.18 -4.98
N SER A 24 1.39 10.26 -5.11
CA SER A 24 -0.02 10.49 -4.84
C SER A 24 -0.36 10.02 -3.43
N ILE A 25 -1.06 10.84 -2.65
CA ILE A 25 -1.50 10.49 -1.29
C ILE A 25 -3.03 10.53 -1.26
N PHE A 26 -3.65 9.45 -0.79
CA PHE A 26 -5.10 9.35 -0.65
C PHE A 26 -5.50 8.52 0.59
N PRO A 27 -6.62 8.87 1.24
CA PRO A 27 -7.14 8.11 2.37
C PRO A 27 -7.77 6.80 1.88
N VAL A 28 -7.62 5.76 2.68
CA VAL A 28 -8.35 4.50 2.52
C VAL A 28 -8.98 4.16 3.85
N LYS A 29 -10.28 3.82 3.82
CA LYS A 29 -10.99 3.31 4.99
C LYS A 29 -11.09 1.80 4.84
N LEU A 30 -10.25 1.06 5.55
CA LEU A 30 -10.28 -0.40 5.54
C LEU A 30 -11.39 -0.89 6.47
N GLN A 31 -12.23 -1.78 5.96
CA GLN A 31 -13.27 -2.47 6.73
C GLN A 31 -12.95 -3.96 6.78
N LEU A 32 -12.87 -4.49 8.01
CA LEU A 32 -12.66 -5.92 8.25
C LEU A 32 -13.97 -6.49 8.80
N ASN A 33 -14.73 -7.16 7.93
CA ASN A 33 -16.03 -7.75 8.27
C ASN A 33 -15.97 -9.28 8.40
N HIS A 34 -14.82 -9.90 8.10
CA HIS A 34 -14.65 -11.34 8.00
C HIS A 34 -13.77 -11.88 9.12
N HIS A 35 -14.10 -13.07 9.61
CA HIS A 35 -13.32 -13.76 10.64
C HIS A 35 -12.20 -14.63 10.03
N LEU A 36 -12.36 -15.09 8.79
CA LEU A 36 -11.39 -15.92 8.08
C LEU A 36 -10.39 -15.06 7.30
N GLN A 37 -9.12 -15.43 7.37
CA GLN A 37 -8.01 -14.65 6.80
C GLN A 37 -8.11 -14.49 5.26
N GLY A 38 -8.43 -15.57 4.55
CA GLY A 38 -8.59 -15.54 3.08
C GLY A 38 -9.72 -14.62 2.61
N GLU A 39 -10.86 -14.67 3.29
CA GLU A 39 -12.00 -13.77 3.01
C GLU A 39 -11.65 -12.32 3.31
N ALA A 40 -10.97 -12.06 4.44
CA ALA A 40 -10.50 -10.72 4.77
C ALA A 40 -9.53 -10.19 3.70
N LEU A 41 -8.60 -11.02 3.21
CA LEU A 41 -7.68 -10.64 2.14
C LEU A 41 -8.41 -10.32 0.83
N LYS A 42 -9.35 -11.18 0.40
CA LYS A 42 -10.21 -10.92 -0.77
C LYS A 42 -11.00 -9.62 -0.61
N SER A 43 -11.61 -9.40 0.55
CA SER A 43 -12.37 -8.19 0.84
C SER A 43 -11.52 -6.93 0.75
N ILE A 44 -10.32 -6.95 1.33
CA ILE A 44 -9.39 -5.81 1.28
C ILE A 44 -8.87 -5.58 -0.14
N LYS A 45 -8.59 -6.65 -0.91
CA LYS A 45 -8.25 -6.56 -2.34
C LYS A 45 -9.35 -5.82 -3.10
N GLU A 46 -10.61 -6.21 -2.94
CA GLU A 46 -11.73 -5.58 -3.63
C GLU A 46 -11.94 -4.12 -3.21
N GLN A 47 -11.84 -3.81 -1.90
CA GLN A 47 -11.91 -2.43 -1.41
C GLN A 47 -10.84 -1.53 -2.05
N LEU A 48 -9.61 -2.03 -2.21
CA LEU A 48 -8.54 -1.28 -2.86
C LEU A 48 -8.74 -1.17 -4.38
N ARG A 49 -9.29 -2.21 -5.03
CA ARG A 49 -9.56 -2.23 -6.48
C ARG A 49 -10.70 -1.31 -6.90
N GLN A 50 -11.64 -1.02 -6.00
CA GLN A 50 -12.70 -0.02 -6.22
C GLN A 50 -12.17 1.42 -6.29
N ILE A 51 -10.92 1.67 -5.89
CA ILE A 51 -10.34 3.00 -5.91
C ILE A 51 -9.88 3.34 -7.34
N PRO A 52 -10.48 4.35 -7.99
CA PRO A 52 -10.14 4.69 -9.38
C PRO A 52 -8.73 5.26 -9.47
N HIS A 53 -7.99 4.85 -10.51
CA HIS A 53 -6.64 5.35 -10.84
C HIS A 53 -5.72 5.45 -9.61
N ARG A 54 -5.72 4.42 -8.75
CA ARG A 54 -4.94 4.36 -7.51
C ARG A 54 -5.03 5.64 -6.66
N GLY A 55 -6.20 6.28 -6.64
CA GLY A 55 -6.49 7.41 -5.78
C GLY A 55 -5.86 8.75 -6.18
N ILE A 56 -5.19 8.86 -7.34
CA ILE A 56 -4.53 10.11 -7.76
C ILE A 56 -5.49 11.31 -7.82
N GLY A 57 -6.75 11.06 -8.19
CA GLY A 57 -7.81 12.08 -8.26
C GLY A 57 -8.11 12.74 -6.91
N TYR A 58 -7.85 12.08 -5.79
CA TYR A 58 -8.10 12.65 -4.47
C TYR A 58 -7.27 13.91 -4.22
N GLY A 59 -5.96 13.88 -4.52
CA GLY A 59 -5.08 15.03 -4.34
C GLY A 59 -5.47 16.19 -5.25
N VAL A 60 -5.80 15.88 -6.51
CA VAL A 60 -6.30 16.88 -7.48
C VAL A 60 -7.57 17.55 -6.97
N LEU A 61 -8.57 16.76 -6.55
CA LEU A 61 -9.84 17.29 -6.07
C LEU A 61 -9.69 18.03 -4.74
N ARG A 62 -8.88 17.54 -3.80
CA ARG A 62 -8.70 18.19 -2.49
C ARG A 62 -7.92 19.49 -2.59
N TYR A 63 -6.84 19.53 -3.37
CA TYR A 63 -5.89 20.65 -3.34
C TYR A 63 -6.02 21.59 -4.54
N LEU A 64 -6.37 21.08 -5.72
CA LEU A 64 -6.43 21.89 -6.96
C LEU A 64 -7.85 22.32 -7.33
N SER A 65 -8.88 21.72 -6.72
CA SER A 65 -10.28 22.11 -6.94
C SER A 65 -10.84 22.98 -5.80
N GLN A 66 -12.04 23.53 -6.01
CA GLN A 66 -12.80 24.27 -4.99
C GLN A 66 -13.71 23.37 -4.12
N ASN A 67 -13.47 22.05 -4.10
CA ASN A 67 -14.28 21.11 -3.32
C ASN A 67 -14.04 21.27 -1.79
N GLN A 68 -14.92 22.03 -1.13
CA GLN A 68 -14.84 22.30 0.31
C GLN A 68 -15.10 21.05 1.17
N GLN A 69 -15.94 20.13 0.70
CA GLN A 69 -16.25 18.90 1.43
C GLN A 69 -14.98 18.06 1.61
N LEU A 70 -14.22 17.83 0.55
CA LEU A 70 -12.96 17.08 0.61
C LEU A 70 -11.88 17.79 1.44
N LYS A 71 -11.83 19.13 1.39
CA LYS A 71 -10.90 19.91 2.22
C LYS A 71 -11.18 19.76 3.71
N SER A 72 -12.46 19.67 4.08
CA SER A 72 -12.92 19.52 5.46
C SER A 72 -12.76 18.11 6.05
N LEU A 73 -12.45 17.10 5.23
CA LEU A 73 -12.24 15.75 5.72
C LEU A 73 -11.05 15.68 6.68
N PRO A 74 -11.17 14.93 7.80
CA PRO A 74 -10.07 14.75 8.72
C PRO A 74 -8.89 14.06 8.00
N PRO A 75 -7.64 14.44 8.30
CA PRO A 75 -6.48 13.75 7.77
C PRO A 75 -6.42 12.31 8.30
N ALA A 76 -5.86 11.41 7.50
CA ALA A 76 -5.53 10.08 7.99
C ALA A 76 -4.45 10.18 9.07
N GLN A 77 -4.56 9.36 10.12
CA GLN A 77 -3.57 9.35 11.20
C GLN A 77 -2.37 8.45 10.88
N ILE A 78 -2.53 7.52 9.93
CA ILE A 78 -1.51 6.55 9.53
C ILE A 78 -1.16 6.77 8.06
N SER A 79 0.13 6.95 7.76
CA SER A 79 0.64 6.79 6.39
C SER A 79 1.20 5.39 6.19
N PHE A 80 0.98 4.84 5.00
CA PHE A 80 1.54 3.57 4.58
C PHE A 80 2.04 3.72 3.15
N ASN A 81 3.29 3.36 2.94
CA ASN A 81 4.00 3.51 1.68
C ASN A 81 4.85 2.26 1.43
N TYR A 82 4.74 1.67 0.24
CA TYR A 82 5.57 0.54 -0.17
C TYR A 82 6.39 0.94 -1.39
N LEU A 83 7.70 1.07 -1.20
CA LEU A 83 8.68 1.54 -2.17
C LEU A 83 9.04 0.46 -3.21
N GLY A 84 8.59 -0.77 -3.02
CA GLY A 84 8.94 -1.90 -3.88
C GLY A 84 10.29 -2.49 -3.55
N GLN A 85 10.88 -3.16 -4.55
CA GLN A 85 12.16 -3.84 -4.43
C GLN A 85 13.31 -2.95 -4.92
N LEU A 86 14.15 -2.51 -3.98
CA LEU A 86 15.28 -1.62 -4.28
C LEU A 86 16.49 -2.38 -4.82
N ASP A 87 16.52 -3.71 -4.70
CA ASP A 87 17.60 -4.55 -5.25
C ASP A 87 17.74 -4.37 -6.77
N ALA A 88 16.64 -4.16 -7.47
CA ALA A 88 16.62 -3.92 -8.92
C ALA A 88 17.30 -2.60 -9.33
N ILE A 89 17.48 -1.67 -8.37
CA ILE A 89 18.14 -0.38 -8.58
C ILE A 89 19.67 -0.52 -8.43
N ARG A 90 20.17 -1.62 -7.86
CA ARG A 90 21.61 -1.89 -7.81
C ARG A 90 22.15 -1.92 -9.24
N SER A 91 23.05 -1.00 -9.55
CA SER A 91 23.68 -0.94 -10.85
C SER A 91 24.35 -2.27 -11.17
N SER A 92 24.38 -2.66 -12.44
CA SER A 92 25.17 -3.80 -12.93
C SER A 92 26.68 -3.64 -12.69
N SER A 93 27.13 -2.49 -12.20
CA SER A 93 28.52 -2.25 -11.84
C SER A 93 28.85 -2.83 -10.46
N MET A 94 29.81 -3.76 -10.40
CA MET A 94 30.37 -4.28 -9.15
C MET A 94 31.05 -3.21 -8.28
N LEU A 95 31.32 -2.01 -8.81
CA LEU A 95 32.06 -0.96 -8.12
C LEU A 95 31.16 0.02 -7.35
N LEU A 96 29.85 0.03 -7.59
CA LEU A 96 28.89 0.93 -6.94
C LEU A 96 27.80 0.11 -6.23
N GLY A 97 27.61 0.37 -4.94
CA GLY A 97 26.61 -0.28 -4.12
C GLY A 97 26.06 0.65 -3.04
N PHE A 98 25.05 0.18 -2.32
CA PHE A 98 24.53 0.90 -1.17
C PHE A 98 25.60 0.99 -0.07
N ALA A 99 25.80 2.20 0.44
CA ALA A 99 26.59 2.43 1.65
C ALA A 99 25.92 1.75 2.84
N LYS A 100 26.71 1.25 3.79
CA LYS A 100 26.19 0.68 5.04
C LYS A 100 25.86 1.76 6.06
N GLU A 101 26.45 2.93 5.86
CA GLU A 101 26.30 4.12 6.66
C GLU A 101 24.92 4.74 6.48
N SER A 102 24.41 5.35 7.54
CA SER A 102 23.15 6.08 7.50
C SER A 102 23.29 7.35 6.64
N THR A 103 22.23 7.69 5.91
CA THR A 103 22.09 9.00 5.25
C THR A 103 21.94 10.16 6.25
N GLY A 104 21.76 9.86 7.54
CA GLY A 104 21.43 10.82 8.56
C GLY A 104 19.93 11.15 8.59
N ILE A 105 19.59 12.22 9.30
CA ILE A 105 18.20 12.65 9.49
C ILE A 105 17.76 13.43 8.24
N ASN A 106 16.75 12.92 7.54
CA ASN A 106 16.22 13.53 6.31
C ASN A 106 15.13 14.59 6.57
N HIS A 107 14.80 14.86 7.84
CA HIS A 107 13.80 15.82 8.27
C HIS A 107 14.38 16.81 9.29
N CYS A 108 13.82 18.03 9.30
CA CYS A 108 14.12 18.98 10.36
C CYS A 108 13.64 18.42 11.72
N PRO A 109 14.46 18.43 12.79
CA PRO A 109 14.04 18.02 14.13
C PRO A 109 12.87 18.84 14.70
N GLN A 110 12.70 20.08 14.23
CA GLN A 110 11.55 20.94 14.58
C GLN A 110 10.41 20.89 13.53
N GLY A 111 10.50 19.99 12.55
CA GLY A 111 9.47 19.81 11.53
C GLY A 111 8.17 19.28 12.13
N HIS A 112 7.04 19.71 11.57
CA HIS A 112 5.73 19.16 11.93
C HIS A 112 5.52 17.84 11.19
N ARG A 113 5.11 16.80 11.93
CA ARG A 113 4.73 15.52 11.34
C ARG A 113 3.37 15.64 10.66
N SER A 114 3.23 15.01 9.50
CA SER A 114 1.96 14.99 8.76
C SER A 114 1.01 13.90 9.29
N HIS A 115 1.56 12.79 9.82
CA HIS A 115 0.80 11.66 10.34
C HIS A 115 1.30 11.27 11.75
N LEU A 116 0.43 10.64 12.55
CA LEU A 116 0.79 10.14 13.89
C LEU A 116 1.74 8.94 13.78
N LEU A 117 1.49 8.08 12.80
CA LEU A 117 2.30 6.89 12.50
C LEU A 117 2.56 6.83 11.00
N GLU A 118 3.81 6.61 10.61
CA GLU A 118 4.21 6.40 9.21
C GLU A 118 4.88 5.03 9.10
N ILE A 119 4.47 4.26 8.10
CA ILE A 119 4.97 2.91 7.83
C ILE A 119 5.50 2.88 6.41
N ASP A 120 6.83 2.82 6.27
CA ASP A 120 7.50 2.71 4.98
C ASP A 120 8.07 1.30 4.81
N GLY A 121 7.72 0.64 3.71
CA GLY A 121 8.17 -0.71 3.39
C GLY A 121 9.00 -0.78 2.12
N CYS A 122 10.03 -1.61 2.12
CA CYS A 122 10.82 -1.92 0.92
C CYS A 122 11.44 -3.32 1.01
N VAL A 123 11.84 -3.87 -0.12
CA VAL A 123 12.65 -5.10 -0.17
C VAL A 123 14.09 -4.71 -0.51
N VAL A 124 15.02 -5.09 0.37
CA VAL A 124 16.47 -4.85 0.23
C VAL A 124 17.24 -6.09 0.68
N ASP A 125 18.15 -6.55 -0.17
CA ASP A 125 18.89 -7.81 -0.06
C ASP A 125 17.94 -9.01 0.10
N GLY A 126 16.85 -9.03 -0.68
CA GLY A 126 15.85 -10.09 -0.66
C GLY A 126 14.98 -10.13 0.62
N GLN A 127 15.06 -9.13 1.49
CA GLN A 127 14.31 -9.08 2.73
C GLN A 127 13.37 -7.88 2.78
N LEU A 128 12.13 -8.11 3.21
CA LEU A 128 11.19 -7.05 3.54
C LEU A 128 11.68 -6.31 4.78
N ARG A 129 11.78 -4.99 4.67
CA ARG A 129 12.06 -4.09 5.79
C ARG A 129 10.90 -3.11 5.93
N LEU A 130 10.45 -2.91 7.16
CA LEU A 130 9.40 -1.96 7.51
C LEU A 130 9.95 -0.97 8.53
N ASN A 131 9.91 0.31 8.19
CA ASN A 131 10.27 1.40 9.09
C ASN A 131 9.00 1.98 9.71
N TRP A 132 8.96 2.02 11.04
CA TRP A 132 7.84 2.55 11.81
C TRP A 132 8.27 3.87 12.44
N THR A 133 7.78 4.98 11.88
CA THR A 133 8.12 6.33 12.36
C THR A 133 6.97 6.90 13.16
N TYR A 134 7.25 7.30 14.41
CA TYR A 134 6.26 7.80 15.36
C TYR A 134 6.87 8.84 16.31
N SER A 135 6.01 9.54 17.04
CA SER A 135 6.43 10.46 18.11
C SER A 135 6.30 9.82 19.48
N SER A 136 7.37 9.89 20.27
CA SER A 136 7.38 9.46 21.68
C SER A 136 6.46 10.29 22.58
N ASN A 137 5.98 11.45 22.11
CA ASN A 137 5.00 12.27 22.82
C ASN A 137 3.59 11.67 22.76
N PHE A 138 3.31 10.80 21.78
CA PHE A 138 2.00 10.18 21.57
C PHE A 138 2.02 8.67 21.79
N HIS A 139 3.14 8.00 21.50
CA HIS A 139 3.24 6.54 21.59
C HIS A 139 4.48 6.09 22.37
N HIS A 140 4.28 5.11 23.24
CA HIS A 140 5.40 4.42 23.87
C HIS A 140 6.05 3.46 22.88
N ARG A 141 7.39 3.34 22.98
CA ARG A 141 8.18 2.45 22.14
C ARG A 141 7.67 1.00 22.16
N HIS A 142 7.40 0.47 23.35
CA HIS A 142 6.91 -0.90 23.50
C HIS A 142 5.57 -1.14 22.77
N THR A 143 4.68 -0.14 22.72
CA THR A 143 3.41 -0.24 21.98
C THR A 143 3.66 -0.41 20.48
N ILE A 144 4.59 0.35 19.92
CA ILE A 144 4.94 0.28 18.49
C ILE A 144 5.67 -1.02 18.17
N GLU A 145 6.59 -1.46 19.04
CA GLU A 145 7.29 -2.75 18.88
C GLU A 145 6.32 -3.94 18.90
N ASN A 146 5.32 -3.92 19.78
CA ASN A 146 4.28 -4.94 19.81
C ASN A 146 3.44 -4.92 18.53
N LEU A 147 3.03 -3.74 18.06
CA LEU A 147 2.28 -3.58 16.81
C LEU A 147 3.07 -4.09 15.60
N ALA A 148 4.35 -3.72 15.48
CA ALA A 148 5.22 -4.18 14.42
C ALA A 148 5.43 -5.71 14.46
N SER A 149 5.59 -6.28 15.66
CA SER A 149 5.72 -7.72 15.84
C SER A 149 4.45 -8.46 15.46
N MET A 150 3.28 -7.93 15.82
CA MET A 150 1.99 -8.48 15.39
C MET A 150 1.82 -8.38 13.88
N PHE A 151 2.20 -7.26 13.26
CA PHE A 151 2.13 -7.07 11.82
C PHE A 151 2.89 -8.17 11.08
N ILE A 152 4.14 -8.44 11.48
CA ILE A 152 4.97 -9.49 10.85
C ILE A 152 4.32 -10.87 11.01
N LYS A 153 3.87 -11.22 12.22
CA LYS A 153 3.17 -12.50 12.46
C LYS A 153 1.93 -12.68 11.58
N TYR A 154 1.12 -11.63 11.45
CA TYR A 154 -0.07 -11.67 10.59
C TYR A 154 0.31 -11.75 9.12
N LEU A 155 1.37 -11.07 8.69
CA LEU A 155 1.86 -11.15 7.32
C LEU A 155 2.37 -12.56 6.99
N GLU A 156 3.15 -13.17 7.89
CA GLU A 156 3.63 -14.56 7.75
C GLU A 156 2.45 -15.54 7.65
N SER A 157 1.46 -15.41 8.53
CA SER A 157 0.25 -16.24 8.49
C SER A 157 -0.54 -16.06 7.20
N LEU A 158 -0.60 -14.85 6.64
CA LEU A 158 -1.24 -14.60 5.34
C LEU A 158 -0.45 -15.21 4.19
N ILE A 159 0.88 -15.19 4.24
CA ILE A 159 1.74 -15.81 3.25
C ILE A 159 1.55 -17.33 3.27
N GLU A 160 1.59 -17.95 4.45
CA GLU A 160 1.33 -19.39 4.63
C GLU A 160 -0.03 -19.77 4.04
N HIS A 161 -1.07 -19.02 4.41
CA HIS A 161 -2.41 -19.23 3.86
C HIS A 161 -2.42 -19.18 2.33
N CYS A 162 -1.76 -18.19 1.71
CA CYS A 162 -1.72 -18.05 0.26
C CYS A 162 -0.94 -19.16 -0.45
N VAL A 163 0.07 -19.75 0.21
CA VAL A 163 0.85 -20.87 -0.33
C VAL A 163 0.07 -22.18 -0.26
N ASP A 164 -0.72 -22.38 0.79
CA ASP A 164 -1.48 -23.60 1.01
C ASP A 164 -2.72 -23.73 0.11
N VAL A 165 -3.24 -22.62 -0.44
CA VAL A 165 -4.38 -22.68 -1.36
C VAL A 165 -3.91 -23.13 -2.75
N GLU A 166 -4.08 -24.42 -3.07
CA GLU A 166 -3.65 -25.07 -4.33
C GLU A 166 -4.15 -24.39 -5.62
N PHE A 167 -5.31 -23.74 -5.57
CA PHE A 167 -5.85 -22.91 -6.66
C PHE A 167 -6.09 -21.51 -6.14
N GLY A 168 -5.32 -20.52 -6.61
CA GLY A 168 -5.49 -19.13 -6.23
C GLY A 168 -6.97 -18.70 -6.23
N SER A 169 -7.42 -18.08 -5.13
CA SER A 169 -8.83 -17.69 -5.02
C SER A 169 -9.10 -16.46 -5.89
N TYR A 170 -9.97 -16.61 -6.88
CA TYR A 170 -10.41 -15.47 -7.69
C TYR A 170 -11.35 -14.54 -6.93
N THR A 171 -11.33 -13.30 -7.36
CA THR A 171 -12.22 -12.21 -6.93
C THR A 171 -12.81 -11.52 -8.17
N PRO A 172 -13.94 -10.81 -8.06
CA PRO A 172 -14.54 -10.07 -9.17
C PRO A 172 -13.57 -9.20 -9.95
N SER A 173 -12.61 -8.56 -9.27
CA SER A 173 -11.62 -7.70 -9.94
C SER A 173 -10.64 -8.44 -10.86
N ASP A 174 -10.58 -9.77 -10.81
CA ASP A 174 -9.82 -10.59 -11.77
C ASP A 174 -10.58 -10.79 -13.11
N PHE A 175 -11.90 -10.58 -13.11
CA PHE A 175 -12.78 -10.71 -14.27
C PHE A 175 -13.67 -9.46 -14.44
N PRO A 176 -13.08 -8.27 -14.69
CA PRO A 176 -13.82 -7.01 -14.66
C PRO A 176 -14.97 -6.94 -15.69
N GLU A 177 -14.86 -7.66 -16.81
CA GLU A 177 -15.87 -7.69 -17.86
C GLU A 177 -17.05 -8.64 -17.55
N ALA A 178 -16.90 -9.53 -16.57
CA ALA A 178 -17.92 -10.52 -16.24
C ALA A 178 -19.09 -9.93 -15.46
N GLY A 179 -18.90 -8.79 -14.79
CA GLY A 179 -19.94 -8.12 -14.00
C GLY A 179 -20.46 -8.93 -12.81
N LEU A 180 -19.70 -9.93 -12.36
CA LEU A 180 -20.09 -10.85 -11.30
C LEU A 180 -19.73 -10.28 -9.92
N ASN A 181 -20.56 -10.55 -8.92
CA ASN A 181 -20.18 -10.39 -7.52
C ASN A 181 -19.45 -11.64 -6.98
N GLN A 182 -18.88 -11.55 -5.77
CA GLN A 182 -18.08 -12.64 -5.19
C GLN A 182 -18.87 -13.96 -5.07
N HIS A 183 -20.16 -13.89 -4.71
CA HIS A 183 -21.00 -15.06 -4.56
C HIS A 183 -21.30 -15.73 -5.91
N GLU A 184 -21.63 -14.94 -6.94
CA GLU A 184 -21.86 -15.44 -8.30
C GLU A 184 -20.59 -16.06 -8.90
N LEU A 185 -19.42 -15.47 -8.64
CA LEU A 185 -18.13 -16.01 -9.07
C LEU A 185 -17.84 -17.37 -8.40
N GLU A 186 -18.11 -17.48 -7.10
CA GLU A 186 -17.93 -18.74 -6.37
C GLU A 186 -18.87 -19.83 -6.88
N GLU A 187 -20.16 -19.53 -7.10
CA GLU A 187 -21.11 -20.47 -7.72
C GLU A 187 -20.68 -20.91 -9.13
N LEU A 188 -20.09 -20.00 -9.91
CA LEU A 188 -19.59 -20.32 -11.25
C LEU A 188 -18.37 -21.23 -11.20
N LEU A 189 -17.41 -20.96 -10.30
CA LEU A 189 -16.21 -21.76 -10.14
C LEU A 189 -16.54 -23.17 -9.63
N GLU A 190 -17.50 -23.32 -8.72
CA GLU A 190 -17.98 -24.63 -8.27
C GLU A 190 -18.54 -25.46 -9.43
N LYS A 191 -19.30 -24.84 -10.35
CA LYS A 191 -19.84 -25.51 -11.54
C LYS A 191 -18.78 -25.91 -12.56
N LEU A 192 -17.64 -25.22 -12.60
CA LEU A 192 -16.53 -25.46 -13.54
C LEU A 192 -15.51 -26.48 -13.01
N SER A 193 -15.54 -26.79 -11.71
CA SER A 193 -14.59 -27.69 -11.05
C SER A 193 -14.94 -29.18 -11.20
N VAL A 194 -15.62 -29.57 -12.28
CA VAL A 194 -16.03 -30.96 -12.62
C VAL A 194 -14.90 -31.71 -13.32
#